data_AF-B9SBI5-F1
#
_entry.id   AF-B9SBI5-F1
#
_cell.length_a   1.000
_cell.length_b   1.000
_cell.length_c   1.000
_cell.angle_alpha   90.00
_cell.angle_beta   90.00
_cell.angle_gamma   90.00
#
_symmetry.space_group_name_H-M   'P 1'
#
loop_
_entity.id
_entity.type
_entity.pdbx_description
1 polymer ?
#
loop_
_entity_poly.entity_id
_entity_poly.type
_entity_poly.pdbx_seq_one_letter_code
_entity_poly.pdbx_strand_id
1 'polypeptide(L)'
;MHDSVWKFACLRDLQIPDPGHAAFKWTKLYASVVDGSHSYTFRENEKHLDWMRIGAFYFDSDVALLTERLSLLVKNRQRDATEKLLESCGASVLSNIKKGIWISDLQLVRCPVCQLEKCDGTMQTLDARHIELFQHEGFQNGSWEYELIGSHKIEKPMDAASGGIFDLKHLNDRATAGIFNLKLWTGEPDDFQPKAMITFHSVAINTNLQVNEGLLTKYYKMRAGPDGEVVAVRITQQLL
;
A
#
# COMPACT_ATOMS: atom_id res chain seq x y z
N MET A 1 7.37 27.30 -17.42
CA MET A 1 6.67 27.32 -16.11
C MET A 1 7.68 26.92 -15.04
N HIS A 2 7.80 27.67 -13.93
CA HIS A 2 8.79 27.38 -12.89
C HIS A 2 8.49 26.05 -12.17
N ASP A 3 9.53 25.29 -11.82
CA ASP A 3 9.37 23.98 -11.15
C ASP A 3 8.70 24.11 -9.77
N SER A 4 8.83 25.28 -9.11
CA SER A 4 8.12 25.61 -7.87
C SER A 4 6.60 25.63 -8.01
N VAL A 5 6.06 25.98 -9.18
CA VAL A 5 4.61 25.95 -9.44
C VAL A 5 4.12 24.50 -9.43
N TRP A 6 4.86 23.60 -10.07
CA TRP A 6 4.53 22.19 -10.11
C TRP A 6 4.75 21.51 -8.76
N LYS A 7 5.75 21.94 -7.99
CA LYS A 7 5.91 21.53 -6.59
C LYS A 7 4.66 21.87 -5.79
N PHE A 8 4.23 23.14 -5.84
CA PHE A 8 3.03 23.57 -5.13
C PHE A 8 1.78 22.80 -5.56
N ALA A 9 1.55 22.65 -6.88
CA ALA A 9 0.42 21.90 -7.41
C ALA A 9 0.43 20.43 -6.95
N CYS A 10 1.58 19.76 -7.04
CA CYS A 10 1.75 18.37 -6.64
C CYS A 10 1.45 18.17 -5.14
N LEU A 11 2.07 18.98 -4.28
CA LEU A 11 1.87 18.87 -2.83
C LEU A 11 0.43 19.17 -2.41
N ARG A 12 -0.20 20.17 -3.03
CA ARG A 12 -1.61 20.51 -2.79
C ARG A 12 -2.53 19.35 -3.19
N ASP A 13 -2.38 18.83 -4.40
CA ASP A 13 -3.26 17.80 -4.93
C ASP A 13 -3.09 16.46 -4.19
N LEU A 14 -1.86 16.16 -3.76
CA LEU A 14 -1.55 15.00 -2.92
C LEU A 14 -1.82 15.22 -1.43
N GLN A 15 -2.12 16.45 -1.00
CA GLN A 15 -2.38 16.85 0.40
C GLN A 15 -1.25 16.46 1.37
N ILE A 16 -0.01 16.70 0.96
CA ILE A 16 1.20 16.37 1.71
C ILE A 16 2.10 17.61 1.88
N PRO A 17 2.80 17.75 3.01
CA PRO A 17 3.77 18.82 3.23
C PRO A 17 5.00 18.67 2.33
N ASP A 18 5.78 19.74 2.29
CA ASP A 18 7.00 19.82 1.50
C ASP A 18 8.07 18.83 2.01
N PRO A 19 8.54 17.88 1.18
CA PRO A 19 9.60 16.94 1.55
C PRO A 19 11.00 17.57 1.54
N GLY A 20 11.12 18.86 1.21
CA GLY A 20 12.37 19.58 1.02
C GLY A 20 12.94 19.34 -0.38
N HIS A 21 13.64 18.22 -0.55
CA HIS A 21 14.35 17.88 -1.79
C HIS A 21 13.66 16.73 -2.55
N ALA A 22 13.69 16.81 -3.88
CA ALA A 22 13.29 15.74 -4.79
C ALA A 22 14.39 15.58 -5.86
N ALA A 23 14.71 14.33 -6.21
CA ALA A 23 15.77 14.01 -7.17
C ALA A 23 15.37 14.37 -8.61
N PHE A 24 14.06 14.44 -8.88
CA PHE A 24 13.50 14.79 -10.19
C PHE A 24 12.75 16.11 -10.16
N LYS A 25 12.65 16.74 -11.34
CA LYS A 25 11.85 17.95 -11.52
C LYS A 25 10.39 17.69 -11.14
N TRP A 26 9.79 18.61 -10.38
CA TRP A 26 8.40 18.50 -9.94
C TRP A 26 7.40 18.44 -11.10
N THR A 27 7.72 19.08 -12.22
CA THR A 27 6.99 18.90 -13.49
C THR A 27 6.80 17.43 -13.87
N LYS A 28 7.87 16.64 -13.80
CA LYS A 28 7.86 15.21 -14.16
C LYS A 28 7.15 14.36 -13.11
N LEU A 29 7.39 14.67 -11.83
CA LEU A 29 6.73 13.98 -10.72
C LEU A 29 5.22 14.18 -10.76
N TYR A 30 4.76 15.42 -11.00
CA TYR A 30 3.36 15.72 -11.15
C TYR A 30 2.74 14.99 -12.34
N ALA A 31 3.43 14.98 -13.49
CA ALA A 31 2.97 14.25 -14.68
C ALA A 31 2.72 12.77 -14.35
N SER A 32 3.65 12.08 -13.69
CA SER A 32 3.49 10.66 -13.32
C SER A 32 2.33 10.37 -12.36
N VAL A 33 1.90 11.34 -11.56
CA VAL A 33 0.74 11.19 -10.67
C VAL A 33 -0.57 11.21 -11.48
N VAL A 34 -0.60 11.90 -12.62
CA VAL A 34 -1.84 12.18 -13.38
C VAL A 34 -1.93 11.44 -14.73
N ASP A 35 -0.81 11.01 -15.31
CA ASP A 35 -0.76 10.40 -16.65
C ASP A 35 -1.06 8.90 -16.68
N GLY A 36 -1.25 8.28 -15.52
CA GLY A 36 -1.52 6.85 -15.40
C GLY A 36 -0.28 5.95 -15.40
N SER A 37 0.94 6.49 -15.39
CA SER A 37 2.20 5.72 -15.26
C SER A 37 2.27 4.92 -13.97
N HIS A 38 1.56 5.38 -12.95
CA HIS A 38 1.38 4.71 -11.67
C HIS A 38 0.23 3.69 -11.70
N SER A 39 -0.56 3.56 -12.75
CA SER A 39 -1.68 2.61 -12.74
C SER A 39 -1.19 1.16 -12.70
N TYR A 40 -1.97 0.24 -12.13
CA TYR A 40 -1.68 -1.19 -12.23
C TYR A 40 -1.74 -1.67 -13.69
N THR A 41 -2.68 -1.10 -14.46
CA THR A 41 -2.86 -1.36 -15.89
C THR A 41 -1.65 -1.00 -16.75
N PHE A 42 -0.71 -0.19 -16.24
CA PHE A 42 0.53 0.14 -16.96
C PHE A 42 1.34 -1.11 -17.34
N ARG A 43 1.26 -2.19 -16.55
CA ARG A 43 1.91 -3.48 -16.87
C ARG A 43 0.95 -4.65 -16.95
N GLU A 44 -0.19 -4.60 -16.24
CA GLU A 44 -1.02 -5.78 -15.98
C GLU A 44 -2.49 -5.50 -16.33
N ASN A 45 -2.72 -4.93 -17.51
CA ASN A 45 -4.05 -4.52 -17.97
C ASN A 45 -5.05 -5.69 -18.03
N GLU A 46 -4.60 -6.87 -18.44
CA GLU A 46 -5.47 -8.05 -18.64
C GLU A 46 -6.05 -8.61 -17.33
N LYS A 47 -5.39 -8.36 -16.20
CA LYS A 47 -5.80 -8.85 -14.88
C LYS A 47 -6.61 -7.83 -14.10
N HIS A 48 -6.55 -6.56 -14.47
CA HIS A 48 -7.17 -5.48 -13.75
C HIS A 48 -8.71 -5.52 -13.92
N LEU A 49 -9.44 -5.35 -12.82
CA LEU A 49 -10.90 -5.24 -12.82
C LEU A 49 -11.33 -3.81 -12.50
N ASP A 50 -10.82 -3.27 -11.40
CA ASP A 50 -11.16 -1.94 -10.92
C ASP A 50 -10.06 -1.40 -9.98
N TRP A 51 -10.08 -0.10 -9.72
CA TRP A 51 -9.11 0.54 -8.83
C TRP A 51 -9.65 1.79 -8.16
N MET A 52 -8.95 2.20 -7.10
CA MET A 52 -9.17 3.47 -6.43
C MET A 52 -7.82 4.06 -6.00
N ARG A 53 -7.56 5.32 -6.37
CA ARG A 53 -6.50 6.12 -5.74
C ARG A 53 -6.90 6.38 -4.30
N ILE A 54 -6.10 5.92 -3.36
CA ILE A 54 -6.32 6.19 -1.93
C ILE A 54 -5.78 7.59 -1.60
N GLY A 55 -4.58 7.90 -2.08
CA GLY A 55 -3.93 9.20 -1.88
C GLY A 55 -2.41 9.07 -1.86
N ALA A 56 -1.75 9.98 -1.14
CA ALA A 56 -0.33 9.89 -0.85
C ALA A 56 -0.03 10.07 0.64
N PHE A 57 1.07 9.48 1.06
CA PHE A 57 1.61 9.58 2.42
C PHE A 57 3.14 9.68 2.35
N TYR A 58 3.78 9.92 3.48
CA TYR A 58 5.21 10.21 3.57
C TYR A 58 5.92 9.23 4.51
N PHE A 59 7.03 8.66 4.03
CA PHE A 59 7.98 7.95 4.87
C PHE A 59 9.10 8.91 5.29
N ASP A 60 9.21 9.11 6.60
CA ASP A 60 10.29 9.87 7.24
C ASP A 60 11.43 8.94 7.72
N SER A 61 11.09 7.71 8.09
CA SER A 61 12.06 6.65 8.38
C SER A 61 12.31 5.74 7.17
N ASP A 62 13.35 4.94 7.28
CA ASP A 62 13.72 3.89 6.32
C ASP A 62 13.10 2.54 6.68
N VAL A 63 12.12 2.51 7.60
CA VAL A 63 11.48 1.28 8.08
C VAL A 63 9.96 1.35 7.91
N ALA A 64 9.41 0.40 7.15
CA ALA A 64 7.98 0.21 6.95
C ALA A 64 7.48 -1.02 7.71
N LEU A 65 6.25 -0.92 8.21
CA LEU A 65 5.48 -2.04 8.74
C LEU A 65 4.31 -2.33 7.81
N LEU A 66 4.23 -3.56 7.31
CA LEU A 66 3.15 -4.08 6.48
C LEU A 66 2.33 -5.07 7.30
N THR A 67 1.01 -5.03 7.21
CA THR A 67 0.16 -5.96 7.96
C THR A 67 -1.19 -6.18 7.30
N GLU A 68 -1.79 -7.32 7.58
CA GLU A 68 -3.18 -7.66 7.28
C GLU A 68 -4.09 -7.64 8.51
N ARG A 69 -3.54 -7.39 9.72
CA ARG A 69 -4.25 -7.49 11.00
C ARG A 69 -4.19 -6.19 11.78
N LEU A 70 -4.88 -5.17 11.26
CA LEU A 70 -4.97 -3.84 11.89
C LEU A 70 -5.42 -3.90 13.36
N SER A 71 -6.38 -4.78 13.69
CA SER A 71 -6.92 -4.94 15.04
C SER A 71 -5.92 -5.53 16.05
N LEU A 72 -4.97 -6.35 15.60
CA LEU A 72 -3.92 -6.92 16.47
C LEU A 72 -2.84 -5.90 16.79
N LEU A 73 -2.50 -5.03 15.84
CA LEU A 73 -1.56 -3.93 16.10
C LEU A 73 -2.07 -2.98 17.19
N VAL A 74 -3.37 -2.74 17.28
CA VAL A 74 -3.97 -1.94 18.38
C VAL A 74 -3.61 -2.50 19.75
N LYS A 75 -3.70 -3.82 19.92
CA LYS A 75 -3.45 -4.50 21.20
C LYS A 75 -1.97 -4.45 21.60
N ASN A 76 -1.08 -4.43 20.61
CA ASN A 76 0.38 -4.50 20.84
C ASN A 76 1.07 -3.13 20.91
N ARG A 77 0.46 -2.06 20.37
CA ARG A 77 0.95 -0.68 20.55
C ARG A 77 1.12 -0.28 22.02
N GLN A 78 0.34 -0.87 22.93
CA GLN A 78 0.39 -0.57 24.36
C GLN A 78 1.58 -1.20 25.09
N ARG A 79 2.42 -2.02 24.43
CA ARG A 79 3.46 -2.83 25.10
C ARG A 79 4.91 -2.58 24.66
N ASP A 80 5.22 -1.50 23.94
CA ASP A 80 6.53 -1.31 23.29
C ASP A 80 6.93 -2.56 22.46
N ALA A 81 6.14 -2.80 21.40
CA ALA A 81 6.28 -3.99 20.57
C ALA A 81 7.65 -4.04 19.87
N THR A 82 8.40 -5.13 20.07
CA THR A 82 9.61 -5.43 19.29
C THR A 82 9.25 -5.89 17.88
N GLU A 83 10.17 -5.75 16.91
CA GLU A 83 9.98 -6.23 15.53
C GLU A 83 9.53 -7.70 15.50
N LYS A 84 10.17 -8.57 16.30
CA LYS A 84 9.79 -9.98 16.44
C LYS A 84 8.36 -10.19 16.92
N LEU A 85 7.85 -9.31 17.78
CA LEU A 85 6.45 -9.37 18.23
C LEU A 85 5.50 -8.99 17.10
N LEU A 86 5.85 -7.97 16.30
CA LEU A 86 5.06 -7.56 15.14
C LEU A 86 5.03 -8.67 14.08
N GLU A 87 6.16 -9.29 13.80
CA GLU A 87 6.28 -10.42 12.87
C GLU A 87 5.44 -11.62 13.32
N SER A 88 5.46 -11.94 14.61
CA SER A 88 4.63 -13.02 15.17
C SER A 88 3.11 -12.78 15.02
N CYS A 89 2.69 -11.54 14.73
CA CYS A 89 1.30 -11.18 14.50
C CYS A 89 0.87 -11.24 13.02
N GLY A 90 1.76 -11.68 12.12
CA GLY A 90 1.53 -11.72 10.67
C GLY A 90 1.97 -10.46 9.92
N ALA A 91 2.55 -9.48 10.64
CA ALA A 91 3.11 -8.29 10.01
C ALA A 91 4.50 -8.57 9.42
N SER A 92 4.95 -7.73 8.49
CA SER A 92 6.29 -7.76 7.91
C SER A 92 6.95 -6.41 8.13
N VAL A 93 8.15 -6.41 8.71
CA VAL A 93 8.98 -5.22 8.86
C VAL A 93 9.96 -5.17 7.70
N LEU A 94 9.97 -4.04 6.98
CA LEU A 94 10.88 -3.79 5.86
C LEU A 94 11.80 -2.64 6.18
N SER A 95 13.11 -2.88 6.10
CA SER A 95 14.14 -1.85 6.18
C SER A 95 14.59 -1.39 4.79
N ASN A 96 15.38 -0.30 4.77
CA ASN A 96 15.90 0.31 3.55
C ASN A 96 14.77 0.81 2.62
N ILE A 97 13.71 1.36 3.20
CA ILE A 97 12.62 2.02 2.48
C ILE A 97 13.09 3.39 2.02
N LYS A 98 12.80 3.73 0.75
CA LYS A 98 13.06 5.06 0.23
C LYS A 98 12.19 6.08 0.95
N LYS A 99 12.83 7.03 1.64
CA LYS A 99 12.14 8.16 2.27
C LYS A 99 11.55 9.09 1.23
N GLY A 100 10.45 9.74 1.58
CA GLY A 100 9.78 10.68 0.69
C GLY A 100 8.31 10.36 0.50
N ILE A 101 7.78 10.80 -0.63
CA ILE A 101 6.36 10.76 -0.97
C ILE A 101 6.04 9.42 -1.63
N TRP A 102 5.01 8.75 -1.11
CA TRP A 102 4.50 7.50 -1.64
C TRP A 102 3.04 7.65 -2.04
N ILE A 103 2.71 7.18 -3.25
CA ILE A 103 1.35 7.11 -3.78
C ILE A 103 0.80 5.74 -3.43
N SER A 104 -0.44 5.70 -2.93
CA SER A 104 -1.12 4.45 -2.64
C SER A 104 -2.41 4.27 -3.44
N ASP A 105 -2.59 3.04 -3.91
CA ASP A 105 -3.72 2.61 -4.68
C ASP A 105 -4.28 1.30 -4.13
N LEU A 106 -5.60 1.17 -4.21
CA LEU A 106 -6.28 -0.10 -4.12
C LEU A 106 -6.55 -0.62 -5.53
N GLN A 107 -6.25 -1.90 -5.77
CA GLN A 107 -6.52 -2.57 -7.03
C GLN A 107 -7.36 -3.82 -6.76
N LEU A 108 -8.39 -4.02 -7.57
CA LEU A 108 -9.13 -5.26 -7.68
C LEU A 108 -8.67 -5.96 -8.96
N VAL A 109 -8.20 -7.20 -8.80
CA VAL A 109 -7.64 -7.96 -9.92
C VAL A 109 -8.25 -9.36 -9.97
N ARG A 110 -8.30 -9.91 -11.18
CA ARG A 110 -8.78 -11.26 -11.44
C ARG A 110 -7.99 -12.26 -10.60
N CYS A 111 -8.69 -13.31 -10.15
CA CYS A 111 -8.06 -14.42 -9.43
C CYS A 111 -6.87 -14.96 -10.22
N PRO A 112 -5.66 -15.00 -9.63
CA PRO A 112 -4.47 -15.48 -10.34
C PRO A 112 -4.50 -16.99 -10.61
N VAL A 113 -5.40 -17.76 -9.96
CA VAL A 113 -5.50 -19.22 -10.09
C VAL A 113 -6.39 -19.63 -11.27
N CYS A 114 -7.62 -19.10 -11.34
CA CYS A 114 -8.61 -19.50 -12.36
C CYS A 114 -8.59 -18.57 -13.59
N GLN A 115 -8.21 -17.29 -13.45
CA GLN A 115 -8.28 -16.23 -14.49
C GLN A 115 -9.67 -16.06 -15.19
N LEU A 116 -10.73 -16.69 -14.67
CA LEU A 116 -12.08 -16.63 -15.23
C LEU A 116 -12.78 -15.32 -14.82
N GLU A 117 -13.56 -14.74 -15.74
CA GLU A 117 -14.32 -13.50 -15.51
C GLU A 117 -15.42 -13.62 -14.44
N LYS A 118 -15.87 -14.86 -14.17
CA LYS A 118 -16.94 -15.16 -13.20
C LYS A 118 -16.43 -15.86 -11.94
N CYS A 119 -15.13 -15.82 -11.69
CA CYS A 119 -14.53 -16.40 -10.49
C CYS A 119 -14.80 -15.45 -9.33
N ASP A 120 -15.52 -15.89 -8.29
CA ASP A 120 -15.81 -15.08 -7.10
C ASP A 120 -14.52 -14.64 -6.36
N GLY A 121 -13.39 -15.30 -6.63
CA GLY A 121 -12.07 -14.99 -6.08
C GLY A 121 -11.43 -13.73 -6.66
N THR A 122 -12.07 -12.57 -6.55
CA THR A 122 -11.37 -11.30 -6.81
C THR A 122 -10.24 -11.13 -5.78
N MET A 123 -9.03 -10.82 -6.25
CA MET A 123 -7.91 -10.52 -5.38
C MET A 123 -7.83 -9.03 -5.14
N GLN A 124 -7.75 -8.64 -3.86
CA GLN A 124 -7.52 -7.26 -3.45
C GLN A 124 -6.01 -7.01 -3.34
N THR A 125 -5.56 -5.85 -3.82
CA THR A 125 -4.15 -5.45 -3.74
C THR A 125 -4.02 -4.02 -3.23
N LEU A 126 -3.30 -3.84 -2.12
CA LEU A 126 -2.81 -2.53 -1.66
C LEU A 126 -1.43 -2.30 -2.26
N ASP A 127 -1.32 -1.34 -3.18
CA ASP A 127 -0.04 -0.88 -3.71
C ASP A 127 0.37 0.43 -3.05
N ALA A 128 1.64 0.55 -2.70
CA ALA A 128 2.27 1.82 -2.38
C ALA A 128 3.60 1.94 -3.11
N ARG A 129 3.82 3.07 -3.78
CA ARG A 129 5.00 3.31 -4.63
C ARG A 129 5.55 4.70 -4.40
N HIS A 130 6.88 4.80 -4.28
CA HIS A 130 7.55 6.08 -4.19
C HIS A 130 7.31 6.90 -5.48
N ILE A 131 7.01 8.20 -5.35
CA ILE A 131 6.63 9.06 -6.49
C ILE A 131 7.70 9.12 -7.59
N GLU A 132 8.97 8.99 -7.22
CA GLU A 132 10.08 9.02 -8.16
C GLU A 132 10.24 7.72 -8.96
N LEU A 133 9.63 6.61 -8.53
CA LEU A 133 9.72 5.29 -9.19
C LEU A 133 9.43 5.39 -10.69
N PHE A 134 8.40 6.16 -11.05
CA PHE A 134 7.89 6.27 -12.42
C PHE A 134 8.85 6.99 -13.37
N GLN A 135 9.88 7.65 -12.84
CA GLN A 135 10.91 8.34 -13.62
C GLN A 135 12.15 7.49 -13.87
N HIS A 136 12.24 6.30 -13.25
CA HIS A 136 13.38 5.41 -13.43
C HIS A 136 13.18 4.50 -14.65
N GLU A 137 14.20 4.43 -15.49
CA GLU A 137 14.20 3.58 -16.69
C GLU A 137 13.94 2.11 -16.34
N GLY A 138 14.51 1.61 -15.24
CA GLY A 138 14.31 0.23 -14.81
C GLY A 138 12.86 -0.12 -14.49
N PHE A 139 12.08 0.85 -14.02
CA PHE A 139 10.64 0.70 -13.89
C PHE A 139 9.93 0.85 -15.25
N GLN A 140 10.31 1.82 -16.06
CA GLN A 140 9.64 2.06 -17.34
C GLN A 140 9.80 0.89 -18.33
N ASN A 141 10.97 0.24 -18.34
CA ASN A 141 11.29 -0.85 -19.25
C ASN A 141 10.92 -2.25 -18.73
N GLY A 142 10.35 -2.35 -17.53
CA GLY A 142 9.91 -3.63 -16.96
C GLY A 142 10.98 -4.41 -16.18
N SER A 143 12.25 -3.99 -16.18
CA SER A 143 13.35 -4.74 -15.55
C SER A 143 13.31 -4.81 -14.02
N TRP A 144 12.61 -3.90 -13.35
CA TRP A 144 12.37 -3.99 -11.91
C TRP A 144 11.08 -4.75 -11.62
N GLU A 145 11.19 -5.79 -10.78
CA GLU A 145 10.11 -6.72 -10.45
C GLU A 145 9.79 -6.72 -8.95
N TYR A 146 8.58 -7.19 -8.63
CA TYR A 146 8.18 -7.41 -7.24
C TYR A 146 8.73 -8.75 -6.74
N GLU A 147 9.39 -8.71 -5.59
CA GLU A 147 9.91 -9.87 -4.86
C GLU A 147 8.96 -10.22 -3.70
N LEU A 148 8.61 -11.50 -3.57
CA LEU A 148 7.84 -12.00 -2.43
C LEU A 148 8.74 -11.98 -1.17
N ILE A 149 8.27 -11.33 -0.12
CA ILE A 149 9.00 -11.26 1.16
C ILE A 149 8.35 -12.08 2.27
N GLY A 150 7.08 -12.42 2.13
CA GLY A 150 6.36 -13.20 3.11
C GLY A 150 4.93 -13.51 2.69
N SER A 151 4.35 -14.53 3.32
CA SER A 151 2.96 -14.90 3.13
C SER A 151 2.36 -15.44 4.42
N HIS A 152 1.09 -15.16 4.63
CA HIS A 152 0.34 -15.68 5.76
C HIS A 152 -1.00 -16.22 5.26
N LYS A 153 -1.29 -17.48 5.64
CA LYS A 153 -2.51 -18.20 5.24
C LYS A 153 -3.37 -18.41 6.47
N ILE A 154 -4.63 -17.99 6.40
CA ILE A 154 -5.63 -18.22 7.44
C ILE A 154 -6.70 -19.11 6.84
N GLU A 155 -6.78 -20.36 7.29
CA GLU A 155 -7.74 -21.38 6.82
C GLU A 155 -8.99 -21.42 7.71
N LYS A 156 -9.64 -20.27 7.85
CA LYS A 156 -10.92 -20.13 8.52
C LYS A 156 -11.65 -18.89 8.01
N PRO A 157 -12.99 -18.85 8.11
CA PRO A 157 -13.76 -17.68 7.68
C PRO A 157 -13.27 -16.39 8.32
N MET A 158 -13.13 -15.36 7.51
CA MET A 158 -12.72 -14.01 7.90
C MET A 158 -13.85 -13.02 7.59
N ASP A 159 -14.13 -12.10 8.52
CA ASP A 159 -15.16 -11.07 8.33
C ASP A 159 -14.71 -9.97 7.36
N ALA A 160 -13.40 -9.75 7.22
CA ALA A 160 -12.82 -8.71 6.39
C ALA A 160 -11.42 -9.05 5.88
N ALA A 161 -11.08 -8.50 4.72
CA ALA A 161 -9.72 -8.38 4.19
C ALA A 161 -9.22 -6.96 4.46
N SER A 162 -8.36 -6.82 5.47
CA SER A 162 -7.72 -5.53 5.83
C SER A 162 -6.24 -5.54 5.45
N GLY A 163 -5.69 -4.39 5.08
CA GLY A 163 -4.27 -4.22 4.79
C GLY A 163 -3.79 -2.87 5.29
N GLY A 164 -2.55 -2.78 5.76
CA GLY A 164 -1.99 -1.53 6.27
C GLY A 164 -0.50 -1.43 6.03
N ILE A 165 -0.06 -0.21 5.69
CA ILE A 165 1.34 0.17 5.51
C ILE A 165 1.60 1.38 6.38
N PHE A 166 2.62 1.31 7.23
CA PHE A 166 2.96 2.36 8.18
C PHE A 166 4.44 2.68 8.12
N ASP A 167 4.80 3.96 8.25
CA ASP A 167 6.12 4.33 8.75
C ASP A 167 6.21 3.88 10.21
N LEU A 168 7.14 2.96 10.51
CA LEU A 168 7.24 2.36 11.84
C LEU A 168 7.55 3.40 12.92
N LYS A 169 8.31 4.44 12.59
CA LYS A 169 8.62 5.55 13.51
C LYS A 169 7.37 6.31 13.95
N HIS A 170 6.38 6.39 13.07
CA HIS A 170 5.12 7.11 13.25
C HIS A 170 3.92 6.18 13.43
N LEU A 171 4.18 4.88 13.70
CA LEU A 171 3.28 4.09 14.52
C LEU A 171 3.13 4.84 15.87
N ASN A 172 2.26 4.54 16.81
CA ASN A 172 2.03 5.34 18.05
C ASN A 172 1.67 6.85 17.93
N ASP A 173 1.97 7.56 16.84
CA ASP A 173 1.60 8.96 16.67
C ASP A 173 0.08 9.14 16.68
N ARG A 174 -0.36 10.28 17.24
CA ARG A 174 -1.79 10.64 17.31
C ARG A 174 -2.41 10.77 15.91
N ALA A 175 -1.66 11.28 14.95
CA ALA A 175 -2.11 11.40 13.55
C ALA A 175 -2.41 10.03 12.92
N THR A 176 -1.71 8.98 13.36
CA THR A 176 -1.86 7.61 12.88
C THR A 176 -2.96 6.83 13.61
N ALA A 177 -3.45 7.35 14.75
CA ALA A 177 -4.44 6.67 15.58
C ALA A 177 -5.79 6.43 14.87
N GLY A 178 -6.15 7.29 13.91
CA GLY A 178 -7.41 7.17 13.15
C GLY A 178 -7.56 5.83 12.43
N ILE A 179 -6.48 5.31 11.85
CA ILE A 179 -6.49 4.03 11.11
C ILE A 179 -6.91 2.87 12.01
N PHE A 180 -6.52 2.90 13.27
CA PHE A 180 -6.80 1.83 14.23
C PHE A 180 -8.22 1.88 14.79
N ASN A 181 -8.92 3.00 14.64
CA ASN A 181 -10.32 3.10 15.00
C ASN A 181 -11.19 2.69 13.80
N LEU A 182 -11.20 1.38 13.51
CA LEU A 182 -11.87 0.80 12.34
C LEU A 182 -13.32 1.29 12.17
N LYS A 183 -14.06 1.39 13.30
CA LYS A 183 -15.45 1.87 13.31
C LYS A 183 -15.68 3.26 12.70
N LEU A 184 -14.64 4.08 12.55
CA LEU A 184 -14.77 5.42 11.97
C LEU A 184 -14.76 5.44 10.44
N TRP A 185 -14.30 4.37 9.79
CA TRP A 185 -14.01 4.42 8.36
C TRP A 185 -14.25 3.12 7.60
N THR A 186 -14.32 1.98 8.28
CA THR A 186 -14.73 0.72 7.64
C THR A 186 -16.22 0.72 7.35
N GLY A 187 -16.64 -0.03 6.33
CA GLY A 187 -18.05 -0.19 5.99
C GLY A 187 -18.82 -0.92 7.08
N GLU A 188 -20.14 -0.72 7.09
CA GLU A 188 -21.06 -1.53 7.87
C GLU A 188 -20.96 -3.02 7.44
N PRO A 189 -21.35 -3.99 8.29
CA PRO A 189 -21.08 -5.42 8.05
C PRO A 189 -21.57 -5.97 6.69
N ASP A 190 -22.60 -5.39 6.10
CA ASP A 190 -23.19 -5.73 4.80
C ASP A 190 -22.68 -4.87 3.63
N ASP A 191 -21.82 -3.88 3.91
CA ASP A 191 -21.14 -3.09 2.90
C ASP A 191 -19.84 -3.78 2.44
N PHE A 192 -19.92 -4.45 1.30
CA PHE A 192 -18.80 -5.13 0.66
C PHE A 192 -17.92 -4.21 -0.19
N GLN A 193 -18.20 -2.89 -0.24
CA GLN A 193 -17.34 -1.95 -0.95
C GLN A 193 -16.03 -1.72 -0.18
N PRO A 194 -14.88 -1.74 -0.87
CA PRO A 194 -13.63 -1.43 -0.22
C PRO A 194 -13.60 -0.02 0.38
N LYS A 195 -13.09 0.08 1.60
CA LYS A 195 -12.81 1.36 2.26
C LYS A 195 -11.32 1.55 2.41
N ALA A 196 -10.90 2.80 2.44
CA ALA A 196 -9.52 3.16 2.69
C ALA A 196 -9.43 4.33 3.65
N MET A 197 -8.36 4.37 4.42
CA MET A 197 -7.98 5.51 5.24
C MET A 197 -6.51 5.81 5.02
N ILE A 198 -6.20 7.09 4.88
CA ILE A 198 -4.83 7.57 4.76
C ILE A 198 -4.57 8.65 5.80
N THR A 199 -3.36 8.62 6.34
CA THR A 199 -2.83 9.67 7.21
C THR A 199 -1.49 10.10 6.63
N PHE A 200 -0.86 11.10 7.25
CA PHE A 200 0.41 11.60 6.73
C PHE A 200 1.52 10.54 6.67
N HIS A 201 1.51 9.52 7.55
CA HIS A 201 2.58 8.51 7.63
C HIS A 201 2.10 7.06 7.45
N SER A 202 0.88 6.86 6.94
CA SER A 202 0.33 5.52 6.80
C SER A 202 -0.90 5.46 5.92
N VAL A 203 -1.17 4.28 5.40
CA VAL A 203 -2.36 3.97 4.61
C VAL A 203 -2.91 2.62 5.02
N ALA A 204 -4.22 2.48 4.99
CA ALA A 204 -4.90 1.23 5.28
C ALA A 204 -6.14 1.05 4.40
N ILE A 205 -6.51 -0.20 4.19
CA ILE A 205 -7.71 -0.62 3.47
C ILE A 205 -8.46 -1.66 4.28
N ASN A 206 -9.77 -1.75 4.03
CA ASN A 206 -10.63 -2.77 4.59
C ASN A 206 -11.79 -3.06 3.65
N THR A 207 -12.02 -4.34 3.38
CA THR A 207 -13.18 -4.82 2.62
C THR A 207 -13.84 -5.92 3.41
N ASN A 208 -15.12 -5.74 3.75
CA ASN A 208 -15.90 -6.78 4.41
C ASN A 208 -16.11 -7.94 3.43
N LEU A 209 -16.02 -9.16 3.93
CA LEU A 209 -16.05 -10.37 3.11
C LEU A 209 -17.39 -11.10 3.30
N GLN A 210 -17.86 -11.70 2.20
CA GLN A 210 -18.90 -12.72 2.28
C GLN A 210 -18.33 -14.01 2.89
N VAL A 211 -19.19 -15.00 3.14
CA VAL A 211 -18.77 -16.32 3.65
C VAL A 211 -17.64 -16.88 2.78
N ASN A 212 -16.52 -17.24 3.41
CA ASN A 212 -15.30 -17.69 2.76
C ASN A 212 -14.61 -18.79 3.55
N GLU A 213 -13.70 -19.52 2.91
CA GLU A 213 -12.90 -20.58 3.55
C GLU A 213 -11.62 -20.04 4.19
N GLY A 214 -11.28 -18.78 3.89
CA GLY A 214 -10.21 -18.04 4.53
C GLY A 214 -9.50 -17.09 3.58
N LEU A 215 -8.30 -16.67 3.98
CA LEU A 215 -7.55 -15.63 3.29
C LEU A 215 -6.06 -15.98 3.21
N LEU A 216 -5.50 -15.84 2.01
CA LEU A 216 -4.06 -15.83 1.76
C LEU A 216 -3.60 -14.39 1.55
N THR A 217 -2.77 -13.90 2.47
CA THR A 217 -2.07 -12.63 2.33
C THR A 217 -0.64 -12.88 1.87
N LYS A 218 -0.15 -12.07 0.92
CA LYS A 218 1.26 -12.03 0.54
C LYS A 218 1.76 -10.60 0.56
N TYR A 219 3.02 -10.46 0.91
CA TYR A 219 3.74 -9.21 0.97
C TYR A 219 4.84 -9.21 -0.08
N TYR A 220 4.96 -8.11 -0.81
CA TYR A 220 5.98 -7.94 -1.82
C TYR A 220 6.69 -6.59 -1.69
N LYS A 221 7.92 -6.53 -2.19
CA LYS A 221 8.70 -5.29 -2.34
C LYS A 221 9.28 -5.19 -3.74
N MET A 222 9.65 -4.00 -4.17
CA MET A 222 10.46 -3.75 -5.36
C MET A 222 11.60 -2.82 -4.98
N ARG A 223 12.81 -3.10 -5.47
CA ARG A 223 14.00 -2.27 -5.25
C ARG A 223 14.37 -1.46 -6.49
N ALA A 224 15.01 -0.31 -6.27
CA ALA A 224 15.60 0.49 -7.33
C ALA A 224 16.92 -0.14 -7.84
N GLY A 225 16.81 -1.26 -8.56
CA GLY A 225 17.93 -2.13 -8.93
C GLY A 225 18.32 -3.10 -7.80
N PRO A 226 19.30 -4.00 -8.03
CA PRO A 226 19.59 -5.13 -7.13
C PRO A 226 19.88 -4.73 -5.67
N ASP A 227 20.67 -3.68 -5.47
CA ASP A 227 21.10 -3.20 -4.14
C ASP A 227 20.42 -1.88 -3.73
N GLY A 228 19.38 -1.48 -4.46
CA GLY A 228 18.69 -0.20 -4.25
C GLY A 228 17.77 -0.16 -3.02
N GLU A 229 17.36 1.06 -2.69
CA GLU A 229 16.26 1.31 -1.74
C GLU A 229 14.98 0.61 -2.22
N VAL A 230 14.13 0.21 -1.29
CA VAL A 230 12.78 -0.26 -1.58
C VAL A 230 11.93 0.94 -2.02
N VAL A 231 11.38 0.86 -3.23
CA VAL A 231 10.64 1.92 -3.91
C VAL A 231 9.19 1.55 -4.24
N ALA A 232 8.82 0.29 -4.04
CA ALA A 232 7.43 -0.15 -4.04
C ALA A 232 7.20 -1.24 -3.00
N VAL A 233 6.00 -1.27 -2.44
CA VAL A 233 5.50 -2.34 -1.58
C VAL A 233 4.09 -2.70 -2.00
N ARG A 234 3.76 -3.98 -1.83
CA ARG A 234 2.46 -4.52 -2.23
C ARG A 234 1.96 -5.54 -1.22
N ILE A 235 0.70 -5.41 -0.83
CA ILE A 235 -0.03 -6.41 -0.03
C ILE A 235 -1.13 -6.98 -0.91
N THR A 236 -1.10 -8.28 -1.19
CA THR A 236 -2.16 -8.96 -1.92
C THR A 236 -2.97 -9.84 -0.99
N GLN A 237 -4.28 -9.86 -1.15
CA GLN A 237 -5.20 -10.64 -0.34
C GLN A 237 -6.14 -11.42 -1.25
N GLN A 238 -6.07 -12.74 -1.16
CA GLN A 238 -6.82 -13.66 -1.99
C GLN A 238 -7.68 -14.56 -1.09
N LEU A 239 -8.96 -14.70 -1.42
CA LEU A 239 -9.82 -15.69 -0.78
C LEU A 239 -9.30 -17.11 -1.08
N LEU A 240 -9.36 -17.98 -0.07
CA LEU A 240 -9.05 -19.40 -0.19
C LEU A 240 -10.20 -20.19 -0.81
#